data_AF-A0A7C2EE04-F1
#
_entry.id   AF-A0A7C2EE04-F1
#
_cell.length_a   1.000
_cell.length_b   1.000
_cell.length_c   1.000
_cell.angle_alpha   90.00
_cell.angle_beta   90.00
_cell.angle_gamma   90.00
#
_symmetry.space_group_name_H-M   'P 1'
#
loop_
_entity.id
_entity.type
_entity.pdbx_description
1 polymer ?
#
loop_
_entity_poly.entity_id
_entity_poly.type
_entity_poly.pdbx_seq_one_letter_code
_entity_poly.pdbx_strand_id
1 'polypeptide(L)' 'MSAVHCEEVVRLLWQYMDRELDPETSRLIQEHLRLCRDCGPRHEFELRLREIIRQRCAGQPAPEALRRRLRAMLQAL' A
#
# COMPACT_ATOMS: atom_id res chain seq x y z
N MET A 1 -23.92 4.18 -2.50
CA MET A 1 -23.47 3.98 -1.11
C MET A 1 -22.56 2.76 -1.12
N SER A 2 -21.29 2.91 -0.75
CA SER A 2 -20.36 1.76 -0.72
C SER A 2 -20.80 0.78 0.38
N ALA A 3 -20.59 -0.51 0.15
CA ALA A 3 -20.97 -1.58 1.08
C ALA A 3 -20.19 -1.56 2.41
N VAL A 4 -19.10 -0.78 2.50
CA VAL A 4 -18.27 -0.64 3.71
C VAL A 4 -18.33 0.78 4.27
N HIS A 5 -18.37 0.88 5.61
CA HIS A 5 -18.45 2.14 6.34
C HIS A 5 -17.07 2.77 6.58
N CYS A 6 -17.02 4.10 6.76
CA CYS A 6 -15.77 4.83 6.97
C CYS A 6 -14.95 4.30 8.16
N GLU A 7 -15.62 3.91 9.25
CA GLU A 7 -14.96 3.37 10.45
C GLU A 7 -14.20 2.07 10.16
N GLU A 8 -14.78 1.20 9.33
CA GLU A 8 -14.16 -0.04 8.92
C GLU A 8 -13.00 0.20 7.96
N VAL A 9 -13.16 1.12 7.01
CA VAL A 9 -12.07 1.53 6.11
C VAL A 9 -10.89 2.09 6.88
N VAL A 10 -11.12 2.94 7.89
CA VAL A 10 -10.05 3.49 8.73
C VAL A 10 -9.35 2.38 9.52
N ARG A 11 -10.09 1.41 10.06
CA ARG A 11 -9.54 0.28 10.80
C ARG A 11 -8.65 -0.60 9.93
N LEU A 12 -9.05 -0.84 8.67
CA LEU A 12 -8.38 -1.73 7.72
C LEU A 12 -7.38 -1.01 6.82
N LEU A 13 -7.23 0.32 6.92
CA LEU A 13 -6.46 1.13 5.97
C LEU A 13 -5.01 0.65 5.83
N TRP A 14 -4.36 0.34 6.95
CA TRP A 14 -2.97 -0.13 6.97
C TRP A 14 -2.81 -1.51 6.31
N GLN A 15 -3.69 -2.46 6.67
CA GLN A 15 -3.71 -3.80 6.06
C GLN A 15 -3.98 -3.73 4.55
N TYR A 16 -4.87 -2.82 4.13
CA TYR A 16 -5.10 -2.54 2.72
C TYR A 16 -3.82 -2.03 2.03
N MET A 17 -3.15 -1.05 2.62
CA MET A 17 -1.89 -0.49 2.10
C MET A 17 -0.76 -1.53 2.04
N ASP A 18 -0.77 -2.50 2.97
CA ASP A 18 0.20 -3.60 3.05
C ASP A 18 -0.17 -4.80 2.19
N ARG A 19 -1.33 -4.75 1.51
CA ARG A 19 -1.86 -5.83 0.66
C ARG A 19 -2.09 -7.14 1.44
N GLU A 20 -2.50 -7.02 2.70
CA GLU A 20 -2.76 -8.14 3.61
C GLU A 20 -4.23 -8.57 3.65
N LEU A 21 -5.09 -7.86 2.93
CA LEU A 21 -6.52 -8.17 2.85
C LEU A 21 -6.81 -9.15 1.72
N ASP A 22 -7.89 -9.92 1.87
CA ASP A 22 -8.42 -10.74 0.80
C ASP A 22 -8.89 -9.87 -0.39
N PRO A 23 -9.00 -10.45 -1.61
CA PRO A 23 -9.33 -9.69 -2.81
C PRO A 23 -10.69 -8.98 -2.75
N GLU A 24 -11.68 -9.55 -2.06
CA GLU A 24 -13.03 -8.97 -1.99
C GLU A 24 -13.03 -7.73 -1.08
N THR A 25 -12.47 -7.86 0.12
CA THR A 25 -12.35 -6.75 1.07
C THR A 25 -11.50 -5.61 0.49
N SER A 26 -10.40 -5.95 -0.18
CA SER A 26 -9.54 -4.97 -0.85
C SER A 26 -10.29 -4.17 -1.91
N ARG A 27 -11.12 -4.83 -2.73
CA ARG A 27 -11.95 -4.17 -3.75
C ARG A 27 -12.97 -3.20 -3.12
N LEU A 28 -13.63 -3.60 -2.03
CA LEU A 28 -14.62 -2.76 -1.34
C LEU A 28 -13.99 -1.50 -0.74
N ILE A 29 -12.83 -1.66 -0.09
CA ILE A 29 -12.07 -0.53 0.46
C ILE A 29 -11.60 0.39 -0.67
N GLN A 30 -11.06 -0.15 -1.76
CA GLN A 30 -10.63 0.66 -2.91
C GLN A 30 -11.79 1.49 -3.48
N GLU A 31 -12.96 0.89 -3.64
CA GLU A 31 -14.16 1.58 -4.11
C GLU A 31 -14.58 2.70 -3.15
N HIS A 32 -14.55 2.44 -1.84
CA HIS A 32 -14.84 3.45 -0.83
C HIS A 32 -13.84 4.61 -0.86
N LEU A 33 -12.54 4.34 -0.90
CA LEU A 33 -11.49 5.35 -0.95
C LEU A 33 -11.62 6.26 -2.18
N ARG A 34 -12.13 5.73 -3.30
CA ARG A 34 -12.36 6.50 -4.53
C ARG A 34 -13.55 7.45 -4.44
N LEU A 35 -14.57 7.10 -3.67
CA LEU A 35 -15.85 7.82 -3.64
C LEU A 35 -16.04 8.70 -2.40
N CYS A 36 -15.38 8.35 -1.29
CA CYS A 36 -15.54 9.01 0.00
C CYS A 36 -14.64 10.24 0.13
N ARG A 37 -15.25 11.39 0.43
CA ARG A 37 -14.54 12.68 0.60
C ARG A 37 -13.64 12.72 1.83
N ASP A 38 -13.88 11.88 2.83
CA ASP A 38 -13.10 11.85 4.07
C ASP A 38 -11.99 10.81 4.02
N CYS A 39 -12.28 9.60 3.52
CA CYS A 39 -11.35 8.48 3.56
C CYS A 39 -10.28 8.56 2.45
N GLY A 40 -10.63 9.06 1.26
CA GLY A 40 -9.68 9.22 0.16
C GLY A 40 -8.47 10.10 0.51
N PRO A 41 -8.69 11.34 1.02
CA PRO A 41 -7.59 12.21 1.46
C PRO A 41 -6.75 11.64 2.61
N ARG A 42 -7.37 10.88 3.53
CA ARG A 42 -6.64 10.19 4.60
C ARG A 42 -5.68 9.15 4.04
N HIS A 43 -6.15 8.29 3.14
CA HIS A 43 -5.29 7.31 2.46
C HIS A 43 -4.14 7.99 1.69
N GLU A 44 -4.43 9.07 0.98
CA GLU A 44 -3.41 9.83 0.25
C GLU A 44 -2.35 10.45 1.19
N PHE A 45 -2.78 10.95 2.36
CA PHE A 45 -1.86 11.41 3.39
C PHE A 45 -0.93 10.28 3.86
N GLU A 46 -1.47 9.10 4.16
CA GLU A 46 -0.66 7.97 4.62
C GLU A 46 0.35 7.50 3.55
N LEU A 47 -0.06 7.49 2.27
CA LEU A 47 0.85 7.21 1.15
C LEU A 47 2.00 8.22 1.08
N ARG A 48 1.70 9.52 1.18
CA ARG A 48 2.72 10.58 1.19
C ARG A 48 3.65 10.47 2.39
N LEU A 49 3.11 10.19 3.57
CA LEU A 49 3.91 9.99 4.78
C LEU A 49 4.88 8.82 4.62
N ARG A 50 4.40 7.68 4.10
CA ARG A 50 5.23 6.52 3.79
C ARG A 50 6.34 6.84 2.80
N GLU A 51 6.05 7.62 1.77
CA GLU A 51 7.05 8.08 0.81
C GLU A 51 8.16 8.89 1.47
N ILE A 52 7.78 9.87 2.31
CA ILE A 52 8.73 10.71 3.04
C ILE A 52 9.60 9.85 3.96
N ILE A 53 9.01 8.93 4.72
CA ILE A 53 9.75 8.00 5.58
C ILE A 53 10.73 7.18 4.75
N ARG A 54 10.31 6.64 3.60
CA ARG A 54 11.20 5.87 2.73
C ARG A 54 12.36 6.71 2.22
N GLN A 55 12.13 7.97 1.84
CA GLN A 55 13.17 8.86 1.33
C GLN A 55 14.16 9.30 2.42
N ARG A 56 13.67 9.55 3.65
CA ARG A 56 14.47 10.11 4.74
C ARG A 56 15.11 9.04 5.62
N CYS A 57 14.51 7.87 5.70
CA CYS A 57 14.92 6.77 6.56
C CYS A 57 15.31 5.51 5.76
N ALA A 58 15.57 5.63 4.45
CA ALA A 58 16.17 4.54 3.69
C ALA A 58 17.53 4.19 4.31
N GLY A 59 17.66 2.93 4.74
CA GLY A 59 18.93 2.37 5.16
C GLY A 59 19.90 2.19 3.98
N GLN A 60 20.91 1.35 4.18
CA GLN A 60 21.85 1.04 3.11
C GLN A 60 21.15 0.34 1.93
N PRO A 61 21.50 0.68 0.68
CA PRO A 61 20.94 0.02 -0.48
C PRO A 61 21.30 -1.48 -0.48
N ALA A 62 20.44 -2.30 -1.08
CA ALA A 62 20.69 -3.73 -1.20
C ALA A 62 22.06 -3.99 -1.88
N PRO A 63 22.88 -4.93 -1.34
CA PRO A 63 24.17 -5.29 -1.92
C PRO A 63 24.06 -5.63 -3.41
N GLU A 64 25.02 -5.19 -4.21
CA GLU A 64 24.96 -5.36 -5.66
C GLU A 64 24.92 -6.84 -6.08
N ALA A 65 25.62 -7.71 -5.36
CA ALA A 65 25.59 -9.15 -5.57
C ALA A 65 24.16 -9.72 -5.46
N LEU A 66 23.40 -9.28 -4.45
CA LEU A 66 22.00 -9.69 -4.28
C LEU A 66 21.14 -9.18 -5.44
N ARG A 67 21.31 -7.91 -5.83
CA ARG A 67 20.58 -7.32 -6.96
C ARG A 67 20.87 -8.04 -8.29
N ARG A 68 22.12 -8.47 -8.52
CA ARG A 68 22.49 -9.25 -9.72
C ARG A 68 21.83 -10.63 -9.70
N ARG A 69 21.88 -11.33 -8.56
CA ARG A 69 21.27 -12.66 -8.41
C ARG A 69 19.76 -12.61 -8.65
N LEU A 70 19.06 -11.64 -8.05
CA LEU A 70 17.62 -11.46 -8.25
C LEU A 70 17.26 -11.19 -9.72
N ARG A 71 18.01 -10.33 -10.41
CA ARG A 71 17.79 -10.07 -11.85
C ARG A 71 17.98 -11.31 -12.71
N ALA A 72 19.02 -12.10 -12.45
CA ALA A 72 19.24 -13.35 -13.19
C ALA A 72 18.09 -14.36 -12.99
N MET A 73 17.55 -14.46 -11.78
CA MET A 73 16.40 -15.34 -11.51
C MET A 73 15.13 -14.88 -12.22
N LEU A 74 14.87 -13.57 -12.25
CA LEU A 74 13.69 -13.01 -12.93
C LEU A 74 13.76 -13.16 -14.46
N GLN A 75 14.96 -13.17 -15.05
CA GLN A 75 15.17 -13.38 -16.49
C GLN A 75 15.09 -14.86 -16.92
N ALA A 76 15.16 -15.78 -15.96
CA ALA A 76 15.05 -17.22 -16.20
C ALA A 76 13.62 -17.76 -16.06
N LEU A 77 12.66 -16.88 -15.77
CA LEU A 77 11.21 -17.13 -15.82
C LEU A 77 10.66 -16.77 -17.21
#